data_AF-A0A832SV17-F1
#
_entry.id   AF-A0A832SV17-F1
#
_cell.length_a   1.000
_cell.length_b   1.000
_cell.length_c   1.000
_cell.angle_alpha   90.00
_cell.angle_beta   90.00
_cell.angle_gamma   90.00
#
_symmetry.space_group_name_H-M   'P 1'
#
loop_
_entity.id
_entity.type
_entity.pdbx_description
1 polymer ?
#
loop_
_entity_poly.entity_id
_entity_poly.type
_entity_poly.pdbx_seq_one_letter_code
_entity_poly.pdbx_strand_id
1 'polypeptide(L)'
;ALLSIINERIYHNGDRIEKVPLISLFGASNELPEENELLAFYDRFLFRKVVRGIRSYENLSKLIDLEEEYKPKTIIDVEDVKKMQNEALKVDISNIKDDLIKIKLSLESEGIRISDRRFKKSVKAVKCFAYLNGKEKADENDLDILRHIYWNEPDEFYKVSVEIFKISNHFAGFALEQREILDSLMNEIKKINKDRIKLGGIEYRKCLEILGKLNSMSITLKDVKNKAIEANKPYELVEDVLKEVEGFKKYVEGLLKG
;
A
#
# COMPACT_ATOMS: atom_id res chain seq x y z
N ALA A 1 -14.41 27.70 8.08
CA ALA A 1 -15.07 26.76 9.02
C ALA A 1 -14.40 25.39 9.09
N LEU A 2 -14.16 24.70 7.96
CA LEU A 2 -13.61 23.33 8.00
C LEU A 2 -12.19 23.24 8.58
N LEU A 3 -11.33 24.22 8.28
CA LEU A 3 -9.96 24.27 8.81
C LEU A 3 -9.92 24.36 10.35
N SER A 4 -10.79 25.18 10.95
CA SER A 4 -10.91 25.35 12.40
C SER A 4 -11.45 24.07 13.07
N ILE A 5 -12.39 23.38 12.43
CA ILE A 5 -12.87 22.07 12.92
C ILE A 5 -11.74 21.03 12.92
N ILE A 6 -10.88 21.02 11.90
CA ILE A 6 -9.79 20.05 11.79
C ILE A 6 -8.65 20.35 12.77
N ASN A 7 -8.22 21.62 12.85
CA ASN A 7 -7.05 22.01 13.62
C ASN A 7 -7.38 22.20 15.10
N GLU A 8 -8.43 22.96 15.37
CA GLU A 8 -8.76 23.48 16.70
C GLU A 8 -9.92 22.71 17.33
N ARG A 9 -10.62 21.86 16.56
CA ARG A 9 -11.82 21.15 16.99
C ARG A 9 -12.91 22.12 17.47
N ILE A 10 -13.00 23.28 16.82
CA ILE A 10 -14.01 24.29 17.11
C ILE A 10 -14.79 24.68 15.85
N TYR A 11 -16.02 25.12 16.07
CA TYR A 11 -16.90 25.71 15.08
C TYR A 11 -17.35 27.09 15.55
N HIS A 12 -17.27 28.08 14.66
CA HIS A 12 -17.78 29.43 14.94
C HIS A 12 -19.23 29.51 14.47
N ASN A 13 -20.15 29.57 15.43
CA ASN A 13 -21.60 29.70 15.23
C ASN A 13 -22.01 31.14 15.54
N GLY A 14 -21.81 32.04 14.58
CA GLY A 14 -21.90 33.49 14.80
C GLY A 14 -20.85 33.94 15.82
N ASP A 15 -21.29 34.55 16.92
CA ASP A 15 -20.42 35.01 18.01
C ASP A 15 -20.05 33.90 19.02
N ARG A 16 -20.58 32.68 18.86
CA ARG A 16 -20.32 31.56 19.77
C ARG A 16 -19.27 30.61 19.19
N ILE A 17 -18.36 30.15 20.05
CA ILE A 17 -17.37 29.12 19.71
C ILE A 17 -17.83 27.81 20.34
N GLU A 18 -18.13 26.81 19.51
CA GLU A 18 -18.58 25.49 19.94
C GLU A 18 -17.50 24.44 19.72
N LYS A 19 -17.27 23.57 20.71
CA LYS A 19 -16.29 22.48 20.60
C LYS A 19 -16.92 21.31 19.83
N VAL A 20 -16.26 20.86 18.79
CA VAL A 20 -16.71 19.75 17.95
C VAL A 20 -16.11 18.43 18.48
N PRO A 21 -16.92 17.44 18.89
CA PRO A 21 -16.46 16.14 19.37
C PRO A 21 -16.05 15.22 18.19
N LEU A 22 -15.22 15.74 17.28
CA LEU A 22 -14.90 15.07 16.03
C LEU A 22 -14.00 13.85 16.27
N ILE A 23 -14.54 12.65 16.06
CA ILE A 23 -13.84 11.36 16.18
C ILE A 23 -12.92 11.14 14.96
N SER A 24 -13.50 11.18 13.77
CA SER A 24 -12.82 10.98 12.49
C SER A 24 -13.38 11.93 11.43
N LEU A 25 -12.56 12.23 10.43
CA LEU A 25 -12.95 13.00 9.25
C LEU A 25 -12.55 12.19 8.02
N PHE A 26 -13.50 12.05 7.09
CA PHE A 26 -13.27 11.46 5.78
C PHE A 26 -13.48 12.52 4.72
N GLY A 27 -12.58 12.58 3.75
CA GLY A 27 -12.69 13.39 2.56
C GLY A 27 -12.59 12.48 1.33
N ALA A 28 -13.33 12.81 0.29
CA ALA A 28 -13.25 12.17 -1.01
C ALA A 28 -13.10 13.25 -2.07
N SER A 29 -12.23 13.02 -3.04
CA SER A 29 -12.03 13.89 -4.19
C SER A 29 -11.73 13.02 -5.41
N ASN A 30 -12.19 13.46 -6.58
CA ASN A 30 -11.84 12.85 -7.86
C ASN A 30 -10.53 13.41 -8.43
N GLU A 31 -10.07 14.55 -7.91
CA GLU A 31 -8.90 15.28 -8.38
C GLU A 31 -7.94 15.58 -7.22
N LEU A 32 -6.65 15.72 -7.54
CA LEU A 32 -5.65 16.18 -6.60
C LEU A 32 -5.71 17.72 -6.51
N PRO A 33 -5.43 18.29 -5.33
CA PRO A 33 -5.43 19.73 -5.17
C PRO A 33 -4.22 20.37 -5.86
N GLU A 34 -4.47 21.35 -6.74
CA GLU A 34 -3.41 22.12 -7.41
C GLU A 34 -3.09 23.43 -6.66
N GLU A 35 -4.07 23.98 -5.95
CA GLU A 35 -3.91 25.25 -5.22
C GLU A 35 -3.14 25.06 -3.90
N ASN A 36 -2.24 25.99 -3.58
CA ASN A 36 -1.42 25.95 -2.36
C ASN A 36 -2.25 25.84 -1.06
N GLU A 37 -3.40 26.50 -1.00
CA GLU A 37 -4.31 26.43 0.16
C GLU A 37 -4.89 25.02 0.34
N LEU A 38 -5.26 24.38 -0.78
CA LEU A 38 -5.77 23.02 -0.82
C LEU A 38 -4.67 21.99 -0.54
N LEU A 39 -3.41 22.25 -0.91
CA LEU A 39 -2.26 21.40 -0.54
C LEU A 39 -2.04 21.39 0.98
N ALA A 40 -2.09 22.55 1.63
CA ALA A 40 -1.99 22.64 3.08
C ALA A 40 -3.16 21.92 3.77
N PHE A 41 -4.36 22.01 3.20
CA PHE A 41 -5.53 21.25 3.63
C PHE A 41 -5.34 19.74 3.45
N TYR A 42 -4.83 19.31 2.31
CA TYR A 42 -4.57 17.92 1.97
C TYR A 42 -3.52 17.25 2.87
N ASP A 43 -2.49 17.98 3.31
CA ASP A 43 -1.52 17.46 4.29
C ASP A 43 -2.18 17.11 5.64
N ARG A 44 -3.41 17.60 5.93
CA ARG A 44 -4.14 17.30 7.17
C ARG A 44 -4.82 15.94 7.16
N PHE A 45 -5.02 15.35 5.98
CA PHE A 45 -5.47 13.97 5.85
C PHE A 45 -4.28 13.04 6.03
N LEU A 46 -4.24 12.36 7.17
CA LEU A 46 -3.13 11.48 7.50
C LEU A 46 -3.11 10.25 6.59
N PHE A 47 -4.27 9.64 6.37
CA PHE A 47 -4.42 8.47 5.53
C PHE A 47 -4.91 8.86 4.15
N ARG A 48 -4.34 8.22 3.14
CA ARG A 48 -4.70 8.36 1.74
C ARG A 48 -4.86 7.00 1.09
N LYS A 49 -5.90 6.88 0.27
CA LYS A 49 -6.21 5.65 -0.46
C LYS A 49 -6.83 5.98 -1.80
N VAL A 50 -6.25 5.43 -2.87
CA VAL A 50 -6.87 5.44 -4.18
C VAL A 50 -7.93 4.34 -4.23
N VAL A 51 -9.18 4.72 -4.47
CA VAL A 51 -10.29 3.79 -4.64
C VAL A 51 -10.58 3.65 -6.13
N ARG A 52 -10.48 2.42 -6.65
CA ARG A 52 -10.81 2.10 -8.04
C ARG A 52 -12.16 1.40 -8.09
N GLY A 53 -12.90 1.60 -9.18
CA GLY A 53 -14.15 0.90 -9.44
C GLY A 53 -13.97 -0.63 -9.45
N ILE A 54 -15.03 -1.34 -9.05
CA ILE A 54 -15.06 -2.81 -9.02
C ILE A 54 -14.95 -3.32 -10.46
N ARG A 55 -14.03 -4.28 -10.70
CA ARG A 55 -13.81 -4.88 -12.03
C ARG A 55 -14.12 -6.38 -12.11
N SER A 56 -14.13 -7.08 -10.98
CA SER A 56 -14.41 -8.52 -10.96
C SER A 56 -15.90 -8.76 -11.20
N TYR A 57 -16.22 -9.66 -12.15
CA TYR A 57 -17.59 -10.08 -12.42
C TYR A 57 -18.30 -10.57 -11.15
N GLU A 58 -17.61 -11.36 -10.31
CA GLU A 58 -18.17 -11.88 -9.06
C GLU A 58 -18.54 -10.76 -8.09
N ASN A 59 -17.67 -9.75 -7.94
CA ASN A 59 -17.95 -8.61 -7.06
C ASN A 59 -19.01 -7.68 -7.64
N LEU A 60 -19.13 -7.58 -8.96
CA LEU A 60 -20.21 -6.84 -9.62
C LEU A 60 -21.56 -7.56 -9.43
N SER A 61 -21.59 -8.88 -9.51
CA SER A 61 -22.79 -9.67 -9.18
C SER A 61 -23.21 -9.41 -7.74
N LYS A 62 -22.28 -9.53 -6.78
CA LYS A 62 -22.54 -9.23 -5.36
C LYS A 62 -22.99 -7.79 -5.13
N LEU A 63 -22.51 -6.84 -5.93
CA LEU A 63 -22.94 -5.44 -5.84
C LEU A 63 -24.41 -5.26 -6.25
N ILE A 64 -24.88 -6.02 -7.24
CA ILE A 64 -26.29 -6.03 -7.66
C ILE A 64 -27.17 -6.67 -6.58
N ASP A 65 -26.67 -7.71 -5.92
CA ASP A 65 -27.39 -8.48 -4.90
C ASP A 65 -27.37 -7.83 -3.50
N LEU A 66 -26.75 -6.65 -3.33
CA LEU A 66 -26.68 -5.97 -2.04
C LEU A 66 -28.06 -5.43 -1.61
N GLU A 67 -28.46 -5.80 -0.40
CA GLU A 67 -29.65 -5.23 0.25
C GLU A 67 -29.44 -3.73 0.55
N GLU A 68 -30.47 -2.91 0.31
CA GLU A 68 -30.42 -1.46 0.59
C GLU A 68 -30.33 -1.15 2.10
N GLU A 69 -30.90 -2.01 2.96
CA GLU A 69 -30.88 -1.82 4.40
C GLU A 69 -29.65 -2.49 5.05
N TYR A 70 -28.61 -1.71 5.32
CA TYR A 70 -27.45 -2.19 6.07
C TYR A 70 -27.74 -2.28 7.58
N LYS A 71 -27.61 -3.49 8.14
CA LYS A 71 -27.64 -3.73 9.60
C LYS A 71 -26.24 -3.99 10.14
N PRO A 72 -25.70 -3.12 11.02
CA PRO A 72 -24.36 -3.33 11.58
C PRO A 72 -24.34 -4.58 12.46
N LYS A 73 -23.38 -5.47 12.21
CA LYS A 73 -23.18 -6.70 13.00
C LYS A 73 -22.39 -6.47 14.30
N THR A 74 -21.67 -5.36 14.37
CA THR A 74 -20.77 -5.03 15.49
C THR A 74 -20.86 -3.53 15.75
N ILE A 75 -20.99 -3.18 17.03
CA ILE A 75 -21.12 -1.80 17.50
C ILE A 75 -20.08 -1.60 18.60
N ILE A 76 -19.44 -0.43 18.61
CA ILE A 76 -18.48 -0.03 19.63
C ILE A 76 -18.92 1.34 20.14
N ASP A 77 -18.99 1.49 21.46
CA ASP A 77 -19.35 2.76 22.08
C ASP A 77 -18.23 3.78 21.92
N VAL A 78 -18.61 5.05 21.78
CA VAL A 78 -17.67 6.16 21.64
C VAL A 78 -16.71 6.24 22.82
N GLU A 79 -17.17 5.89 24.03
CA GLU A 79 -16.34 5.88 25.23
C GLU A 79 -15.28 4.77 25.19
N ASP A 80 -15.61 3.62 24.61
CA ASP A 80 -14.65 2.54 24.41
C ASP A 80 -13.64 2.88 23.31
N VAL A 81 -14.06 3.57 22.25
CA VAL A 81 -13.12 4.12 21.26
C VAL A 81 -12.11 5.07 21.91
N LYS A 82 -12.55 5.94 22.82
CA LYS A 82 -11.62 6.83 23.57
C LYS A 82 -10.66 6.05 24.46
N LYS A 83 -11.13 5.00 25.14
CA LYS A 83 -10.25 4.13 25.94
C LYS A 83 -9.21 3.45 25.05
N MET A 84 -9.64 2.85 23.94
CA MET A 84 -8.75 2.23 22.95
C MET A 84 -7.72 3.22 22.40
N GLN A 85 -8.10 4.48 22.14
CA GLN A 85 -7.16 5.51 21.72
C GLN A 85 -6.07 5.79 22.78
N ASN A 86 -6.42 5.79 24.07
CA ASN A 86 -5.47 5.99 25.15
C ASN A 86 -4.55 4.78 25.32
N GLU A 87 -5.08 3.56 25.24
CA GLU A 87 -4.29 2.34 25.32
C GLU A 87 -3.33 2.21 24.14
N ALA A 88 -3.79 2.50 22.91
CA ALA A 88 -2.94 2.52 21.73
C ALA A 88 -1.74 3.47 21.90
N LEU A 89 -1.90 4.62 22.56
CA LEU A 89 -0.78 5.55 22.78
C LEU A 89 0.31 4.99 23.69
N LYS A 90 0.00 3.99 24.52
CA LYS A 90 0.96 3.33 25.43
C LYS A 90 1.85 2.31 24.74
N VAL A 91 1.49 1.85 23.53
CA VAL A 91 2.31 0.91 22.76
C VAL A 91 3.75 1.41 22.64
N ASP A 92 4.71 0.54 22.99
CA ASP A 92 6.13 0.83 22.86
C ASP A 92 6.56 0.73 21.39
N ILE A 93 7.35 1.70 20.95
CA ILE A 93 7.91 1.77 19.59
C ILE A 93 9.43 1.92 19.61
N SER A 94 10.06 1.78 20.78
CA SER A 94 11.48 2.12 20.96
C SER A 94 12.40 1.27 20.10
N ASN A 95 12.01 0.04 19.78
CA ASN A 95 12.73 -0.87 18.90
C ASN A 95 12.66 -0.51 17.40
N ILE A 96 11.67 0.27 16.97
CA ILE A 96 11.45 0.62 15.55
C ILE A 96 11.70 2.11 15.27
N LYS A 97 12.26 2.86 16.22
CA LYS A 97 12.55 4.29 16.06
C LYS A 97 13.55 4.55 14.94
N ASP A 98 14.63 3.77 14.92
CA ASP A 98 15.68 3.91 13.91
C ASP A 98 15.13 3.57 12.52
N ASP A 99 14.25 2.57 12.43
CA ASP A 99 13.59 2.16 11.20
C ASP A 99 12.66 3.25 10.65
N LEU A 100 11.87 3.89 11.52
CA LEU A 100 11.06 5.06 11.13
C LEU A 100 11.93 6.19 10.55
N ILE A 101 13.08 6.46 11.16
CA ILE A 101 14.01 7.50 10.68
C ILE A 101 14.62 7.09 9.34
N LYS A 102 15.07 5.84 9.19
CA LYS A 102 15.60 5.31 7.94
C LYS A 102 14.58 5.41 6.80
N ILE A 103 13.32 5.02 7.04
CA ILE A 103 12.24 5.14 6.05
C ILE A 103 12.07 6.60 5.64
N LYS A 104 12.00 7.53 6.60
CA LYS A 104 11.85 8.96 6.29
C LYS A 104 12.99 9.47 5.40
N LEU A 105 14.24 9.20 5.79
CA LEU A 105 15.42 9.67 5.06
C LEU A 105 15.53 9.03 3.67
N SER A 106 15.21 7.73 3.55
CA SER A 106 15.21 7.03 2.26
C SER A 106 14.21 7.66 1.30
N LEU A 107 12.98 7.89 1.77
CA LEU A 107 11.93 8.54 0.98
C LEU A 107 12.28 9.98 0.58
N GLU A 108 12.89 10.75 1.49
CA GLU A 108 13.37 12.10 1.17
C GLU A 108 14.48 12.08 0.10
N SER A 109 15.39 11.09 0.14
CA SER A 109 16.43 10.92 -0.89
C SER A 109 15.87 10.58 -2.26
N GLU A 110 14.70 9.92 -2.28
CA GLU A 110 13.93 9.58 -3.47
C GLU A 110 13.02 10.72 -3.98
N GLY A 111 13.09 11.89 -3.33
CA GLY A 111 12.31 13.09 -3.67
C GLY A 111 10.92 13.17 -3.02
N ILE A 112 10.54 12.20 -2.20
CA ILE A 112 9.24 12.15 -1.54
C ILE A 112 9.30 12.89 -0.20
N ARG A 113 8.72 14.09 -0.16
CA ARG A 113 8.76 14.94 1.04
C ARG A 113 7.71 14.54 2.07
N ILE A 114 8.15 14.35 3.32
CA ILE A 114 7.29 14.06 4.48
C ILE A 114 7.41 15.20 5.49
N SER A 115 6.31 15.90 5.77
CA SER A 115 6.32 16.96 6.80
C SER A 115 6.55 16.41 8.20
N ASP A 116 7.22 17.16 9.09
CA ASP A 116 7.44 16.74 10.48
C ASP A 116 6.12 16.48 11.22
N ARG A 117 5.07 17.24 10.87
CA ARG A 117 3.72 17.00 11.37
C ARG A 117 3.23 15.61 10.98
N ARG A 118 3.35 15.25 9.71
CA ARG A 118 2.92 13.96 9.19
C ARG A 118 3.74 12.83 9.80
N PHE A 119 5.05 12.99 9.90
CA PHE A 119 5.95 12.04 10.56
C PHE A 119 5.56 11.81 12.03
N LYS A 120 5.33 12.88 12.81
CA LYS A 120 4.89 12.76 14.21
C LYS A 120 3.51 12.10 14.33
N LYS A 121 2.59 12.37 13.41
CA LYS A 121 1.26 11.75 13.39
C LYS A 121 1.29 10.30 12.95
N SER A 122 2.21 9.91 12.05
CA SER A 122 2.34 8.53 11.59
C SER A 122 2.79 7.60 12.72
N VAL A 123 3.59 8.08 13.68
CA VAL A 123 3.92 7.33 14.90
C VAL A 123 2.65 6.92 15.66
N LYS A 124 1.65 7.81 15.75
CA LYS A 124 0.36 7.47 16.37
C LYS A 124 -0.36 6.39 15.56
N ALA A 125 -0.30 6.44 14.22
CA ALA A 125 -0.90 5.42 13.37
C ALA A 125 -0.25 4.04 13.55
N VAL A 126 1.09 3.98 13.60
CA VAL A 126 1.83 2.73 13.87
C VAL A 126 1.44 2.13 15.22
N LYS A 127 1.41 2.96 16.27
CA LYS A 127 0.95 2.55 17.60
C LYS A 127 -0.48 2.00 17.60
N CYS A 128 -1.41 2.69 16.93
CA CYS A 128 -2.79 2.22 16.80
C CYS A 128 -2.87 0.91 16.01
N PHE A 129 -2.08 0.74 14.95
CA PHE A 129 -2.08 -0.47 14.14
C PHE A 129 -1.56 -1.67 14.94
N ALA A 130 -0.44 -1.51 15.64
CA ALA A 130 0.10 -2.53 16.55
C ALA A 130 -0.91 -2.91 17.66
N TYR A 131 -1.56 -1.92 18.27
CA TYR A 131 -2.59 -2.15 19.29
C TYR A 131 -3.79 -2.94 18.76
N LEU A 132 -4.28 -2.60 17.56
CA LEU A 132 -5.39 -3.33 16.91
C LEU A 132 -5.00 -4.77 16.56
N ASN A 133 -3.70 -5.04 16.37
CA ASN A 133 -3.14 -6.38 16.24
C ASN A 133 -2.85 -7.07 17.59
N GLY A 134 -3.27 -6.48 18.71
CA GLY A 134 -3.11 -7.04 20.06
C GLY A 134 -1.69 -6.92 20.63
N LYS A 135 -0.85 -6.04 20.08
CA LYS A 135 0.53 -5.87 20.52
C LYS A 135 0.69 -4.72 21.52
N GLU A 136 1.49 -4.95 22.56
CA GLU A 136 1.95 -3.90 23.48
C GLU A 136 3.24 -3.21 23.02
N LYS A 137 3.96 -3.86 22.09
CA LYS A 137 5.19 -3.37 21.48
C LYS A 137 5.09 -3.54 19.97
N ALA A 138 5.25 -2.44 19.23
CA ALA A 138 5.22 -2.46 17.78
C ALA A 138 6.48 -3.14 17.22
N ASP A 139 6.34 -3.81 16.09
CA ASP A 139 7.45 -4.38 15.33
C ASP A 139 7.51 -3.82 13.91
N GLU A 140 8.50 -4.26 13.14
CA GLU A 140 8.72 -3.82 11.76
C GLU A 140 7.49 -3.99 10.87
N ASN A 141 6.66 -5.02 11.09
CA ASN A 141 5.46 -5.23 10.28
C ASN A 141 4.42 -4.13 10.50
N ASP A 142 4.41 -3.50 11.69
CA ASP A 142 3.46 -2.43 11.99
C ASP A 142 3.80 -1.13 11.25
N LEU A 143 5.01 -1.02 10.66
CA LEU A 143 5.39 0.07 9.76
C LEU A 143 4.67 0.00 8.41
N ASP A 144 4.03 -1.12 8.08
CA ASP A 144 3.30 -1.31 6.82
C ASP A 144 2.20 -0.25 6.61
N ILE A 145 1.60 0.21 7.70
CA ILE A 145 0.56 1.25 7.68
C ILE A 145 1.05 2.57 7.05
N LEU A 146 2.36 2.83 7.06
CA LEU A 146 2.98 4.04 6.52
C LEU A 146 2.81 4.14 5.00
N ARG A 147 2.56 3.01 4.30
CA ARG A 147 2.27 2.98 2.85
C ARG A 147 1.02 3.78 2.50
N HIS A 148 0.12 3.98 3.46
CA HIS A 148 -1.09 4.77 3.28
C HIS A 148 -0.94 6.21 3.80
N ILE A 149 0.25 6.63 4.22
CA ILE A 149 0.49 7.93 4.86
C ILE A 149 1.52 8.76 4.09
N TYR A 150 2.63 8.16 3.66
CA TYR A 150 3.80 8.93 3.21
C TYR A 150 3.77 9.43 1.77
N TRP A 151 2.92 8.89 0.90
CA TRP A 151 2.75 9.43 -0.46
C TRP A 151 1.86 10.68 -0.46
N ASN A 152 2.14 11.58 -1.40
CA ASN A 152 1.36 12.77 -1.73
C ASN A 152 0.59 12.55 -3.04
N GLU A 153 1.24 11.95 -4.02
CA GLU A 153 0.66 11.62 -5.33
C GLU A 153 0.43 10.11 -5.50
N PRO A 154 -0.62 9.67 -6.21
CA PRO A 154 -0.95 8.25 -6.39
C PRO A 154 0.16 7.38 -6.99
N ASP A 155 1.03 7.94 -7.82
CA ASP A 155 2.15 7.28 -8.45
C ASP A 155 3.32 7.02 -7.47
N GLU A 156 3.50 7.88 -6.47
CA GLU A 156 4.47 7.68 -5.38
C GLU A 156 4.13 6.46 -4.51
N PHE A 157 2.87 6.01 -4.46
CA PHE A 157 2.43 4.91 -3.60
C PHE A 157 3.27 3.64 -3.78
N TYR A 158 3.62 3.31 -5.03
CA TYR A 158 4.44 2.14 -5.33
C TYR A 158 5.85 2.30 -4.74
N LYS A 159 6.50 3.43 -5.02
CA LYS A 159 7.85 3.72 -4.52
C LYS A 159 7.88 3.75 -2.98
N VAL A 160 6.90 4.38 -2.35
CA VAL A 160 6.71 4.38 -0.89
C VAL A 160 6.59 2.96 -0.35
N SER A 161 5.84 2.10 -1.03
CA SER A 161 5.66 0.70 -0.63
C SER A 161 6.96 -0.09 -0.68
N VAL A 162 7.77 0.09 -1.72
CA VAL A 162 9.10 -0.55 -1.86
C VAL A 162 10.00 -0.18 -0.68
N GLU A 163 10.15 1.12 -0.40
CA GLU A 163 11.02 1.59 0.68
C GLU A 163 10.58 1.10 2.07
N ILE A 164 9.28 1.06 2.33
CA ILE A 164 8.75 0.55 3.59
C ILE A 164 8.96 -0.96 3.70
N PHE A 165 8.79 -1.71 2.60
CA PHE A 165 8.95 -3.17 2.63
C PHE A 165 10.39 -3.65 2.76
N LYS A 166 11.37 -2.87 2.31
CA LYS A 166 12.79 -3.15 2.59
C LYS A 166 13.07 -3.34 4.09
N ILE A 167 12.26 -2.72 4.95
CA ILE A 167 12.39 -2.79 6.41
C ILE A 167 11.28 -3.64 7.05
N SER A 168 10.01 -3.42 6.69
CA SER A 168 8.87 -4.08 7.35
C SER A 168 8.69 -5.56 7.02
N ASN A 169 9.00 -5.93 5.78
CA ASN A 169 8.84 -7.29 5.28
C ASN A 169 9.73 -7.50 4.06
N HIS A 170 10.96 -7.99 4.30
CA HIS A 170 11.91 -8.20 3.22
C HIS A 170 11.40 -9.17 2.13
N PHE A 171 10.46 -10.07 2.44
CA PHE A 171 9.83 -10.95 1.45
C PHE A 171 8.94 -10.15 0.50
N ALA A 172 8.14 -9.22 1.04
CA ALA A 172 7.34 -8.30 0.25
C ALA A 172 8.22 -7.33 -0.57
N GLY A 173 9.34 -6.87 -0.01
CA GLY A 173 10.33 -6.05 -0.71
C GLY A 173 10.90 -6.79 -1.92
N PHE A 174 11.35 -8.03 -1.72
CA PHE A 174 11.82 -8.90 -2.79
C PHE A 174 10.75 -9.11 -3.87
N ALA A 175 9.49 -9.34 -3.49
CA ALA A 175 8.40 -9.52 -4.45
C ALA A 175 8.21 -8.28 -5.35
N LEU A 176 8.31 -7.06 -4.80
CA LEU A 176 8.20 -5.84 -5.59
C LEU A 176 9.39 -5.66 -6.55
N GLU A 177 10.62 -5.96 -6.10
CA GLU A 177 11.78 -5.95 -7.00
C GLU A 177 11.61 -6.94 -8.17
N GLN A 178 11.08 -8.14 -7.89
CA GLN A 178 10.75 -9.10 -8.94
C GLN A 178 9.66 -8.58 -9.89
N ARG A 179 8.69 -7.81 -9.40
CA ARG A 179 7.65 -7.20 -10.24
C ARG A 179 8.23 -6.15 -11.18
N GLU A 180 9.17 -5.31 -10.74
CA GLU A 180 9.84 -4.36 -11.64
C GLU A 180 10.62 -5.07 -12.77
N ILE A 181 11.30 -6.16 -12.43
CA ILE A 181 11.98 -7.01 -13.43
C ILE A 181 10.96 -7.61 -14.40
N LEU A 182 9.84 -8.12 -13.88
CA LEU A 182 8.75 -8.67 -14.69
C LEU A 182 8.22 -7.63 -15.68
N ASP A 183 7.96 -6.40 -15.23
CA ASP A 183 7.48 -5.31 -16.08
C ASP A 183 8.47 -4.97 -17.20
N SER A 184 9.77 -4.97 -16.89
CA SER A 184 10.83 -4.80 -17.90
C SER A 184 10.79 -5.91 -18.96
N LEU A 185 10.69 -7.18 -18.54
CA LEU A 185 10.58 -8.33 -19.45
C LEU A 185 9.31 -8.29 -20.30
N MET A 186 8.18 -7.86 -19.71
CA MET A 186 6.93 -7.66 -20.43
C MET A 186 7.07 -6.60 -21.53
N ASN A 187 7.76 -5.50 -21.24
CA ASN A 187 8.05 -4.46 -22.23
C ASN A 187 9.01 -4.95 -23.32
N GLU A 188 9.97 -5.83 -22.99
CA GLU A 188 10.81 -6.47 -24.00
C GLU A 188 10.03 -7.36 -24.95
N ILE A 189 9.12 -8.21 -24.44
CA ILE A 189 8.26 -9.06 -25.28
C ILE A 189 7.35 -8.22 -26.18
N LYS A 190 6.81 -7.10 -25.70
CA LYS A 190 5.98 -6.20 -26.52
C LYS A 190 6.73 -5.63 -27.73
N LYS A 191 8.05 -5.49 -27.65
CA LYS A 191 8.90 -5.00 -28.75
C LYS A 191 9.23 -6.07 -29.79
N ILE A 192 8.95 -7.35 -29.50
CA ILE A 192 9.20 -8.45 -30.44
C ILE A 192 8.13 -8.46 -31.53
N ASN A 193 8.57 -8.56 -32.78
CA ASN A 193 7.67 -8.78 -33.89
C ASN A 193 7.20 -10.24 -33.88
N LYS A 194 5.92 -10.45 -33.57
CA LYS A 194 5.31 -11.78 -33.40
C LYS A 194 5.36 -12.62 -34.68
N ASP A 195 5.29 -11.99 -35.85
CA ASP A 195 5.30 -12.68 -37.15
C ASP A 195 6.69 -13.23 -37.53
N ARG A 196 7.73 -12.86 -36.77
CA ARG A 196 9.12 -13.29 -36.97
C ARG A 196 9.59 -14.34 -35.96
N ILE A 197 8.71 -14.81 -35.08
CA ILE A 197 9.01 -15.87 -34.12
C ILE A 197 9.06 -17.20 -34.88
N LYS A 198 10.18 -17.46 -35.55
CA LYS A 198 10.46 -18.73 -36.23
C LYS A 198 11.43 -19.55 -35.42
N LEU A 199 11.23 -20.86 -35.38
CA LEU A 199 12.07 -21.80 -34.64
C LEU A 199 13.56 -21.55 -34.96
N GLY A 200 14.35 -21.27 -33.91
CA GLY A 200 15.79 -21.01 -34.03
C GLY A 200 16.21 -19.59 -34.45
N GLY A 201 15.24 -18.74 -34.81
CA GLY A 201 15.44 -17.32 -35.16
C GLY A 201 15.78 -16.43 -33.95
N ILE A 202 16.11 -15.17 -34.22
CA ILE A 202 16.57 -14.21 -33.20
C ILE A 202 15.45 -13.94 -32.19
N GLU A 203 14.23 -13.67 -32.67
CA GLU A 203 13.05 -13.44 -31.83
C GLU A 203 12.70 -14.67 -30.98
N TYR A 204 12.82 -15.87 -31.54
CA TYR A 204 12.57 -17.14 -30.82
C TYR A 204 13.58 -17.35 -29.69
N ARG A 205 14.87 -17.10 -29.94
CA ARG A 205 15.91 -17.18 -28.88
C ARG A 205 15.67 -16.17 -27.78
N LYS A 206 15.23 -14.96 -28.13
CA LYS A 206 14.89 -13.92 -27.14
C LYS A 206 13.71 -14.35 -26.26
N CYS A 207 12.66 -14.94 -26.85
CA CYS A 207 11.56 -15.52 -26.09
C CYS A 207 12.02 -16.65 -25.14
N LEU A 208 12.95 -17.52 -25.57
CA LEU A 208 13.53 -18.56 -24.72
C LEU A 208 14.34 -17.97 -23.54
N GLU A 209 15.13 -16.92 -23.78
CA GLU A 209 15.89 -16.24 -22.72
C GLU A 209 14.94 -15.66 -21.66
N ILE A 210 13.90 -14.97 -22.10
CA ILE A 210 12.88 -14.39 -21.21
C ILE A 210 12.17 -15.50 -20.44
N LEU A 211 11.80 -16.59 -21.10
CA LEU A 211 11.19 -17.75 -20.44
C LEU A 211 12.11 -18.39 -19.40
N GLY A 212 13.42 -18.45 -19.66
CA GLY A 212 14.43 -18.86 -18.69
C GLY A 212 14.44 -17.98 -17.44
N LYS A 213 14.42 -16.66 -17.61
CA LYS A 213 14.32 -15.69 -16.50
C LYS A 213 13.01 -15.84 -15.73
N LEU A 214 11.88 -16.02 -16.40
CA LEU A 214 10.59 -16.23 -15.73
C LEU A 214 10.56 -17.53 -14.91
N ASN A 215 11.22 -18.58 -15.38
CA ASN A 215 11.36 -19.83 -14.63
C ASN A 215 12.17 -19.64 -13.36
N SER A 216 13.32 -18.97 -13.43
CA SER A 216 14.12 -18.70 -12.23
C SER A 216 13.36 -17.81 -11.25
N MET A 217 12.69 -16.77 -11.73
CA MET A 217 11.83 -15.90 -10.90
C MET A 217 10.74 -16.71 -10.18
N SER A 218 10.02 -17.59 -10.89
CA SER A 218 8.97 -18.43 -10.30
C SER A 218 9.49 -19.35 -9.20
N ILE A 219 10.66 -19.97 -9.41
CA ILE A 219 11.31 -20.84 -8.41
C ILE A 219 11.69 -20.01 -7.17
N THR A 220 12.36 -18.87 -7.37
CA THR A 220 12.81 -18.03 -6.25
C THR A 220 11.62 -17.46 -5.47
N LEU A 221 10.57 -16.99 -6.14
CA LEU A 221 9.36 -16.49 -5.47
C LEU A 221 8.63 -17.59 -4.68
N LYS A 222 8.65 -18.85 -5.14
CA LYS A 222 8.13 -19.99 -4.36
C LYS A 222 8.95 -20.23 -3.09
N ASP A 223 10.27 -20.20 -3.19
CA ASP A 223 11.17 -20.33 -2.03
C ASP A 223 10.97 -19.18 -1.02
N VAL A 224 10.91 -17.94 -1.50
CA VAL A 224 10.62 -16.74 -0.69
C VAL A 224 9.26 -16.84 -0.02
N LYS A 225 8.22 -17.32 -0.72
CA LYS A 225 6.90 -17.56 -0.13
C LYS A 225 6.98 -18.56 1.02
N ASN A 226 7.67 -19.69 0.83
CA ASN A 226 7.81 -20.71 1.87
C ASN A 226 8.55 -20.16 3.09
N LYS A 227 9.63 -19.42 2.89
CA LYS A 227 10.37 -18.76 3.98
C LYS A 227 9.52 -17.73 4.72
N ALA A 228 8.66 -16.98 4.01
CA ALA A 228 7.72 -16.06 4.64
C ALA A 228 6.70 -16.79 5.52
N ILE A 229 6.17 -17.93 5.05
CA ILE A 229 5.27 -18.79 5.83
C ILE A 229 5.97 -19.33 7.08
N GLU A 230 7.19 -19.85 6.94
CA GLU A 230 8.00 -20.35 8.06
C GLU A 230 8.30 -19.26 9.10
N ALA A 231 8.55 -18.03 8.63
CA ALA A 231 8.77 -16.86 9.48
C ALA A 231 7.47 -16.25 10.06
N ASN A 232 6.29 -16.83 9.77
CA ASN A 232 4.97 -16.30 10.09
C ASN A 232 4.81 -14.82 9.67
N LYS A 233 5.30 -14.49 8.48
CA LYS A 233 5.26 -13.15 7.87
C LYS A 233 4.21 -13.12 6.75
N PRO A 234 3.57 -11.96 6.50
CA PRO A 234 2.64 -11.79 5.38
C PRO A 234 3.31 -12.13 4.05
N TYR A 235 2.60 -12.88 3.19
CA TYR A 235 3.12 -13.38 1.91
C TYR A 235 2.19 -13.13 0.71
N GLU A 236 1.08 -12.42 0.93
CA GLU A 236 0.05 -12.18 -0.09
C GLU A 236 0.63 -11.48 -1.32
N LEU A 237 1.50 -10.50 -1.11
CA LEU A 237 2.18 -9.80 -2.21
C LEU A 237 3.13 -10.72 -2.99
N VAL A 238 3.84 -11.61 -2.29
CA VAL A 238 4.72 -12.61 -2.93
C VAL A 238 3.88 -13.55 -3.80
N GLU A 239 2.73 -13.98 -3.29
CA GLU A 239 1.78 -14.82 -4.01
C GLU A 239 1.18 -14.12 -5.24
N ASP A 240 0.80 -12.85 -5.12
CA ASP A 240 0.26 -12.06 -6.22
C ASP A 240 1.29 -11.90 -7.36
N VAL A 241 2.53 -11.54 -7.02
CA VAL A 241 3.62 -11.44 -8.01
C VAL A 241 3.92 -12.80 -8.63
N LEU A 242 3.92 -13.89 -7.85
CA LEU A 242 4.11 -15.24 -8.38
C LEU A 242 3.02 -15.59 -9.40
N LYS A 243 1.75 -15.25 -9.15
CA LYS A 243 0.66 -15.45 -10.11
C LYS A 243 0.86 -14.65 -11.39
N GLU A 244 1.31 -13.41 -11.29
CA GLU A 244 1.65 -12.56 -12.45
C GLU A 244 2.77 -13.18 -13.30
N VAL A 245 3.86 -13.64 -12.66
CA VAL A 245 4.98 -14.33 -13.33
C VAL A 245 4.51 -15.60 -14.03
N GLU A 246 3.73 -16.44 -13.35
CA GLU A 246 3.21 -17.68 -13.94
C GLU A 246 2.23 -17.42 -15.10
N GLY A 247 1.39 -16.40 -14.99
CA GLY A 247 0.51 -15.96 -16.06
C GLY A 247 1.29 -15.48 -17.28
N PHE A 248 2.30 -14.64 -17.08
CA PHE A 248 3.13 -14.16 -18.17
C PHE A 248 3.98 -15.26 -18.80
N LYS A 249 4.50 -16.20 -18.00
CA LYS A 249 5.19 -17.40 -18.51
C LYS A 249 4.30 -18.19 -19.48
N LYS A 250 3.05 -18.48 -19.12
CA LYS A 250 2.10 -19.18 -20.01
C LYS A 250 1.88 -18.42 -21.32
N TYR A 251 1.82 -17.09 -21.26
CA TYR A 251 1.71 -16.26 -22.45
C TYR A 251 2.94 -16.39 -23.37
N VAL A 252 4.16 -16.30 -22.82
CA VAL A 252 5.40 -16.47 -23.60
C VAL A 252 5.53 -17.89 -24.17
N GLU A 253 5.15 -18.92 -23.42
CA GLU A 253 5.06 -20.30 -23.93
C GLU A 253 4.10 -20.43 -25.12
N GLY A 254 2.98 -19.71 -25.09
CA GLY A 254 2.02 -19.65 -26.20
C GLY A 254 2.63 -19.03 -27.46
N LEU A 255 3.45 -18.00 -27.32
CA LEU A 255 4.15 -17.36 -28.45
C LEU A 255 5.17 -18.27 -29.13
N LEU A 256 5.74 -19.24 -28.41
CA LEU A 256 6.72 -20.19 -28.94
C LEU A 256 6.07 -21.40 -29.64
N LYS A 257 4.75 -21.61 -29.45
CA LYS A 257 3.99 -22.74 -30.01
C LYS A 257 3.26 -22.39 -31.31
N GLY A 258 3.09 -21.10 -31.61
CA GLY A 258 2.53 -20.59 -32.88
C GLY A 258 3.62 -20.34 -33.90
#